data_AF-A0A101KQ34-F1
#
_entry.id   AF-A0A101KQ34-F1
#
_cell.length_a   1.000
_cell.length_b   1.000
_cell.length_c   1.000
_cell.angle_alpha   90.00
_cell.angle_beta   90.00
_cell.angle_gamma   90.00
#
_symmetry.space_group_name_H-M   'P 1'
#
loop_
_entity.id
_entity.type
_entity.pdbx_description
1 polymer ?
#
loop_
_entity_poly.entity_id
_entity_poly.type
_entity_poly.pdbx_seq_one_letter_code
_entity_poly.pdbx_strand_id
1 'polypeptide(L)'
;MTVRHYCQGIGDCHLLSLPKADGSLFRILIDCGIHVSIKGGAKLTADIVADIRNETKGEIDVLVVTHEHWDHVSAFLTSNDLFKGFRIKEVWMAWTEDAADPEATEIDKFKTSALTALQSASRKLDAERALTPYVENIRYGLQSVLSFQFGVAGEKVRAARDAAARLSNKPPRYFEPGGPLPANPDLPNLRIYVLGPPRDRAALRLEEKAGEMYPLSKGGPSARALAAGLAVNESHDGTFVDELSPFERNIGTELTAALNGYTEGAPASDIGAFVRGHYSGPVTNASPTEGVDQSWRRIDADWMGIAADLALQLDRGVNNTSLVLAFEFTDTGRVFLFPGDAQIGNWLSWKDLKFQVGEKTVTASDLMARTVYLKVAHHGSQNATPQKQGLELITSTDLSAFIPTNKIDAQNVHWGAMPYDPILTALMTKTSGRVIRADDHWLATANGKPAFASPSGSILAVRSAPRDPARGRGGLWVEVDLV
;
A
#
# COMPACT_ATOMS: atom_id res chain seq x y z
N MET A 1 -6.81 -26.78 -9.59
CA MET A 1 -6.11 -26.16 -8.43
C MET A 1 -7.11 -25.94 -7.31
N THR A 2 -6.72 -26.02 -6.03
CA THR A 2 -7.60 -25.62 -4.91
C THR A 2 -7.09 -24.33 -4.27
N VAL A 3 -7.97 -23.39 -4.00
CA VAL A 3 -7.63 -22.11 -3.36
C VAL A 3 -8.49 -21.92 -2.12
N ARG A 4 -7.85 -21.78 -0.96
CA ARG A 4 -8.48 -21.40 0.31
C ARG A 4 -8.18 -19.94 0.60
N HIS A 5 -9.22 -19.11 0.62
CA HIS A 5 -9.14 -17.73 1.06
C HIS A 5 -9.60 -17.63 2.51
N TYR A 6 -8.79 -16.99 3.36
CA TYR A 6 -9.18 -16.71 4.73
C TYR A 6 -9.99 -15.40 4.81
N CYS A 7 -10.92 -15.35 5.77
CA CYS A 7 -11.90 -14.27 5.93
C CYS A 7 -11.62 -13.44 7.19
N GLN A 8 -10.46 -12.81 7.27
CA GLN A 8 -10.01 -12.08 8.46
C GLN A 8 -10.65 -10.71 8.69
N GLY A 9 -11.48 -10.21 7.78
CA GLY A 9 -12.04 -8.85 7.83
C GLY A 9 -11.39 -7.95 6.80
N ILE A 10 -10.32 -7.25 7.20
CA ILE A 10 -9.45 -6.48 6.29
C ILE A 10 -8.07 -7.12 6.29
N GLY A 11 -7.59 -7.47 5.11
CA GLY A 11 -6.28 -8.07 4.88
C GLY A 11 -6.33 -9.30 3.99
N ASP A 12 -5.16 -9.81 3.66
CA ASP A 12 -4.97 -10.92 2.72
C ASP A 12 -4.28 -12.12 3.36
N CYS A 13 -4.79 -13.31 3.03
CA CYS A 13 -4.19 -14.59 3.37
C CYS A 13 -4.84 -15.67 2.49
N HIS A 14 -4.07 -16.27 1.59
CA HIS A 14 -4.57 -17.22 0.60
C HIS A 14 -3.66 -18.43 0.49
N LEU A 15 -4.22 -19.63 0.65
CA LEU A 15 -3.49 -20.89 0.50
C LEU A 15 -3.89 -21.57 -0.82
N LEU A 16 -2.95 -21.67 -1.75
CA LEU A 16 -3.11 -22.39 -3.01
C LEU A 16 -2.50 -23.78 -2.85
N SER A 17 -3.21 -24.78 -3.37
CA SER A 17 -2.81 -26.18 -3.32
C SER A 17 -2.90 -26.77 -4.72
N LEU A 18 -1.75 -27.24 -5.23
CA LEU A 18 -1.61 -27.75 -6.58
C LEU A 18 -1.16 -29.22 -6.51
N PRO A 19 -1.85 -30.15 -7.19
CA PRO A 19 -1.41 -31.53 -7.25
C PRO A 19 -0.12 -31.67 -8.05
N LYS A 20 0.88 -32.32 -7.46
CA LYS A 20 2.08 -32.78 -8.18
C LYS A 20 1.80 -34.12 -8.86
N ALA A 21 2.68 -34.50 -9.78
CA ALA A 21 2.58 -35.78 -10.49
C ALA A 21 2.61 -37.01 -9.56
N ASP A 22 3.26 -36.89 -8.39
CA ASP A 22 3.35 -37.93 -7.36
C ASP A 22 2.11 -38.03 -6.45
N GLY A 23 1.10 -37.18 -6.67
CA GLY A 23 -0.14 -37.12 -5.89
C GLY A 23 -0.04 -36.31 -4.59
N SER A 24 1.15 -35.86 -4.18
CA SER A 24 1.29 -34.90 -3.08
C SER A 24 1.04 -33.47 -3.55
N LEU A 25 0.85 -32.54 -2.61
CA LEU A 25 0.45 -31.17 -2.91
C LEU A 25 1.63 -30.21 -2.83
N PHE A 26 1.76 -29.36 -3.84
CA PHE A 26 2.57 -28.16 -3.80
C PHE A 26 1.75 -27.02 -3.20
N ARG A 27 2.25 -26.39 -2.14
CA ARG A 27 1.53 -25.41 -1.32
C ARG A 27 2.14 -24.02 -1.47
N ILE A 28 1.35 -23.04 -1.88
CA ILE A 28 1.73 -21.63 -1.94
C ILE A 28 0.86 -20.86 -0.95
N LEU A 29 1.48 -20.22 0.03
CA LEU A 29 0.81 -19.26 0.91
C LEU A 29 1.10 -17.85 0.37
N ILE A 30 0.06 -17.09 0.06
CA ILE A 30 0.15 -15.69 -0.37
C ILE A 30 -0.35 -14.84 0.78
N ASP A 31 0.58 -14.09 1.39
CA ASP A 31 0.38 -13.22 2.54
C ASP A 31 -0.21 -13.92 3.78
N CYS A 32 -0.17 -13.23 4.91
CA CYS A 32 -0.88 -13.61 6.12
C CYS A 32 -0.98 -12.37 7.03
N GLY A 33 -2.01 -11.55 6.81
CA GLY A 33 -2.15 -10.30 7.55
C GLY A 33 -3.58 -9.95 7.89
N ILE A 34 -3.72 -9.05 8.86
CA ILE A 34 -4.98 -8.50 9.31
C ILE A 34 -4.77 -7.05 9.75
N HIS A 35 -5.70 -6.17 9.39
CA HIS A 35 -5.64 -4.77 9.79
C HIS A 35 -5.73 -4.61 11.32
N VAL A 36 -5.02 -3.62 11.89
CA VAL A 36 -4.94 -3.39 13.35
C VAL A 36 -6.29 -3.09 14.00
N SER A 37 -7.25 -2.57 13.23
CA SER A 37 -8.57 -2.19 13.72
C SER A 37 -9.49 -3.38 13.98
N ILE A 38 -9.16 -4.58 13.47
CA ILE A 38 -10.06 -5.72 13.57
C ILE A 38 -10.14 -6.21 15.02
N LYS A 39 -11.33 -6.09 15.59
CA LYS A 39 -11.60 -6.50 16.97
C LYS A 39 -11.34 -7.99 17.16
N GLY A 40 -10.45 -8.32 18.08
CA GLY A 40 -10.05 -9.71 18.33
C GLY A 40 -9.11 -10.28 17.24
N GLY A 41 -8.52 -9.41 16.41
CA GLY A 41 -7.71 -9.79 15.26
C GLY A 41 -6.60 -10.79 15.58
N ALA A 42 -5.84 -10.58 16.66
CA ALA A 42 -4.78 -11.50 17.07
C ALA A 42 -5.27 -12.95 17.30
N LYS A 43 -6.46 -13.12 17.88
CA LYS A 43 -7.04 -14.46 18.09
C LYS A 43 -7.56 -15.05 16.78
N LEU A 44 -8.16 -14.24 15.91
CA LEU A 44 -8.60 -14.68 14.59
C LEU A 44 -7.41 -15.11 13.71
N THR A 45 -6.31 -14.35 13.73
CA THR A 45 -5.05 -14.73 13.08
C THR A 45 -4.52 -16.04 13.65
N ALA A 46 -4.59 -16.27 14.96
CA ALA A 46 -4.17 -17.54 15.55
C ALA A 46 -5.03 -18.71 15.03
N ASP A 47 -6.35 -18.53 14.93
CA ASP A 47 -7.27 -19.53 14.38
C ASP A 47 -6.94 -19.82 12.90
N ILE A 48 -6.59 -18.79 12.11
CA ILE A 48 -6.14 -18.91 10.72
C ILE A 48 -4.82 -19.69 10.60
N VAL A 49 -3.79 -19.31 11.36
CA VAL A 49 -2.47 -19.97 11.30
C VAL A 49 -2.56 -21.43 11.77
N ALA A 50 -3.43 -21.72 12.76
CA ALA A 50 -3.72 -23.09 13.17
C ALA A 50 -4.38 -23.91 12.06
N ASP A 51 -5.33 -23.33 11.32
CA ASP A 51 -5.95 -23.98 10.16
C ASP A 51 -4.93 -24.23 9.04
N ILE A 52 -4.09 -23.23 8.70
CA ILE A 52 -3.00 -23.39 7.73
C ILE A 52 -2.10 -24.55 8.14
N ARG A 53 -1.70 -24.64 9.41
CA ARG A 53 -0.88 -25.75 9.92
C ARG A 53 -1.58 -27.09 9.77
N ASN A 54 -2.87 -27.17 10.10
CA ASN A 54 -3.64 -28.40 9.99
C ASN A 54 -3.77 -28.88 8.54
N GLU A 55 -3.98 -27.95 7.62
CA GLU A 55 -4.15 -28.19 6.19
C GLU A 55 -2.82 -28.58 5.53
N THR A 56 -1.74 -27.88 5.85
CA THR A 56 -0.42 -28.07 5.23
C THR A 56 0.48 -29.07 5.95
N LYS A 57 0.08 -29.51 7.16
CA LYS A 57 0.95 -30.23 8.11
C LYS A 57 2.24 -29.46 8.44
N GLY A 58 2.20 -28.14 8.31
CA GLY A 58 3.35 -27.25 8.51
C GLY A 58 4.31 -27.19 7.33
N GLU A 59 3.99 -27.75 6.16
CA GLU A 59 4.87 -27.71 4.98
C GLU A 59 4.34 -26.75 3.92
N ILE A 60 5.11 -25.71 3.61
CA ILE A 60 4.79 -24.71 2.59
C ILE A 60 5.96 -24.66 1.61
N ASP A 61 5.70 -24.85 0.32
CA ASP A 61 6.73 -24.78 -0.70
C ASP A 61 7.16 -23.34 -0.98
N VAL A 62 6.18 -22.44 -1.09
CA VAL A 62 6.43 -21.02 -1.37
C VAL A 62 5.57 -20.16 -0.46
N LEU A 63 6.21 -19.25 0.27
CA LEU A 63 5.55 -18.09 0.88
C LEU A 63 5.75 -16.88 -0.04
N VAL A 64 4.66 -16.31 -0.53
CA VAL A 64 4.67 -15.05 -1.29
C VAL A 64 4.31 -13.92 -0.32
N VAL A 65 5.15 -12.90 -0.24
CA VAL A 65 4.84 -11.63 0.41
C VAL A 65 4.64 -10.59 -0.67
N THR A 66 3.43 -10.08 -0.81
CA THR A 66 3.09 -9.22 -1.96
C THR A 66 3.68 -7.83 -1.83
N HIS A 67 3.52 -7.17 -0.68
CA HIS A 67 4.05 -5.83 -0.41
C HIS A 67 4.02 -5.48 1.09
N GLU A 68 4.63 -4.35 1.46
CA GLU A 68 4.78 -3.87 2.84
C GLU A 68 3.51 -3.16 3.36
N HIS A 69 2.38 -3.87 3.43
CA HIS A 69 1.20 -3.41 4.15
C HIS A 69 0.87 -4.31 5.35
N TRP A 70 0.48 -3.70 6.46
CA TRP A 70 0.30 -4.40 7.73
C TRP A 70 -0.70 -5.55 7.61
N ASP A 71 -1.82 -5.32 6.93
CA ASP A 71 -2.86 -6.29 6.68
C ASP A 71 -2.48 -7.39 5.66
N HIS A 72 -1.25 -7.40 5.16
CA HIS A 72 -0.62 -8.50 4.41
C HIS A 72 0.44 -9.24 5.22
N VAL A 73 1.21 -8.53 6.06
CA VAL A 73 2.38 -9.12 6.74
C VAL A 73 2.22 -9.31 8.26
N SER A 74 1.16 -8.79 8.88
CA SER A 74 1.09 -8.66 10.35
C SER A 74 1.25 -9.97 11.11
N ALA A 75 0.79 -11.11 10.56
CA ALA A 75 0.83 -12.38 11.29
C ALA A 75 2.27 -12.87 11.47
N PHE A 76 3.15 -12.55 10.53
CA PHE A 76 4.56 -12.97 10.60
C PHE A 76 5.31 -12.30 11.76
N LEU A 77 4.82 -11.16 12.27
CA LEU A 77 5.35 -10.54 13.48
C LEU A 77 4.51 -10.87 14.71
N THR A 78 3.21 -10.61 14.67
CA THR A 78 2.33 -10.69 15.84
C THR A 78 2.05 -12.14 16.27
N SER A 79 2.13 -13.07 15.32
CA SER A 79 1.88 -14.50 15.51
C SER A 79 3.09 -15.34 15.09
N ASN A 80 4.29 -14.77 15.11
CA ASN A 80 5.54 -15.44 14.70
C ASN A 80 5.73 -16.79 15.40
N ASP A 81 5.39 -16.86 16.69
CA ASP A 81 5.49 -18.11 17.46
C ASP A 81 4.61 -19.24 16.90
N LEU A 82 3.47 -18.91 16.27
CA LEU A 82 2.59 -19.90 15.64
C LEU A 82 3.16 -20.43 14.33
N PHE A 83 4.12 -19.73 13.72
CA PHE A 83 4.88 -20.22 12.57
C PHE A 83 6.07 -21.10 12.97
N LYS A 84 6.43 -21.20 14.26
CA LYS A 84 7.51 -22.10 14.71
C LYS A 84 7.22 -23.55 14.33
N GLY A 85 8.15 -24.19 13.63
CA GLY A 85 8.01 -25.56 13.15
C GLY A 85 7.27 -25.70 11.83
N PHE A 86 6.86 -24.60 11.18
CA PHE A 86 6.63 -24.64 9.74
C PHE A 86 7.97 -24.86 9.02
N ARG A 87 7.91 -25.59 7.90
CA ARG A 87 8.98 -25.71 6.93
C ARG A 87 8.56 -24.94 5.68
N ILE A 88 9.10 -23.72 5.52
CA ILE A 88 8.89 -22.89 4.34
C ILE A 88 10.11 -23.02 3.42
N LYS A 89 9.94 -23.62 2.24
CA LYS A 89 11.09 -23.91 1.35
C LYS A 89 11.65 -22.66 0.69
N GLU A 90 10.80 -21.74 0.26
CA GLU A 90 11.19 -20.46 -0.37
C GLU A 90 10.28 -19.32 0.07
N VAL A 91 10.83 -18.10 0.10
CA VAL A 91 10.07 -16.85 0.26
C VAL A 91 10.25 -16.02 -1.02
N TRP A 92 9.16 -15.55 -1.59
CA TRP A 92 9.12 -14.75 -2.80
C TRP A 92 8.64 -13.33 -2.49
N MET A 93 9.35 -12.34 -3.01
CA MET A 93 9.08 -10.91 -2.82
C MET A 93 9.25 -10.13 -4.13
N ALA A 94 8.71 -8.92 -4.18
CA ALA A 94 8.95 -8.00 -5.29
C ALA A 94 10.40 -7.47 -5.30
N TRP A 95 10.89 -7.08 -6.48
CA TRP A 95 12.21 -6.43 -6.63
C TRP A 95 12.36 -5.16 -5.78
N THR A 96 11.25 -4.50 -5.43
CA THR A 96 11.24 -3.32 -4.54
C THR A 96 11.72 -3.63 -3.12
N GLU A 97 11.75 -4.92 -2.74
CA GLU A 97 12.24 -5.41 -1.46
C GLU A 97 13.70 -5.91 -1.51
N ASP A 98 14.32 -5.89 -2.69
CA ASP A 98 15.69 -6.35 -2.89
C ASP A 98 16.71 -5.26 -2.51
N ALA A 99 17.43 -5.47 -1.41
CA ALA A 99 18.48 -4.56 -0.96
C ALA A 99 19.70 -4.51 -1.90
N ALA A 100 19.82 -5.46 -2.84
CA ALA A 100 20.84 -5.44 -3.88
C ALA A 100 20.39 -4.69 -5.14
N ASP A 101 19.09 -4.37 -5.29
CA ASP A 101 18.58 -3.62 -6.43
C ASP A 101 18.83 -2.10 -6.22
N PRO A 102 19.52 -1.42 -7.16
CA PRO A 102 19.84 0.00 -7.02
C PRO A 102 18.60 0.90 -6.97
N GLU A 103 17.54 0.57 -7.71
CA GLU A 103 16.31 1.36 -7.73
C GLU A 103 15.51 1.17 -6.44
N ALA A 104 15.45 -0.07 -5.93
CA ALA A 104 14.82 -0.35 -4.64
C ALA A 104 15.54 0.42 -3.51
N THR A 105 16.88 0.41 -3.53
CA THR A 105 17.70 1.17 -2.59
C THR A 105 17.48 2.69 -2.70
N GLU A 106 17.27 3.23 -3.91
CA GLU A 106 16.97 4.64 -4.09
C GLU A 106 15.59 5.03 -3.55
N ILE A 107 14.58 4.18 -3.78
CA ILE A 107 13.24 4.35 -3.21
C ILE A 107 13.33 4.35 -1.67
N ASP A 108 14.09 3.43 -1.09
CA ASP A 108 14.26 3.32 0.35
C ASP A 108 15.01 4.52 0.97
N LYS A 109 16.08 4.98 0.30
CA LYS A 109 16.81 6.21 0.69
C LYS A 109 15.91 7.44 0.63
N PHE A 110 15.09 7.57 -0.41
CA PHE A 110 14.11 8.64 -0.51
C PHE A 110 13.11 8.57 0.64
N LYS A 111 12.54 7.38 0.91
CA LYS A 111 11.58 7.19 2.01
C LYS A 111 12.18 7.58 3.36
N THR A 112 13.40 7.13 3.65
CA THR A 112 14.13 7.43 4.89
C THR A 112 14.42 8.93 5.03
N SER A 113 14.88 9.57 3.96
CA SER A 113 15.19 11.01 3.95
C SER A 113 13.93 11.85 4.12
N ALA A 114 12.85 11.50 3.41
CA ALA A 114 11.55 12.16 3.53
C ALA A 114 11.00 12.01 4.96
N LEU A 115 11.01 10.80 5.52
CA LEU A 115 10.56 10.56 6.88
C LEU A 115 11.33 11.39 7.91
N THR A 116 12.65 11.44 7.79
CA THR A 116 13.50 12.24 8.69
C THR A 116 13.15 13.73 8.62
N ALA A 117 12.93 14.25 7.41
CA ALA A 117 12.51 15.64 7.20
C ALA A 117 11.11 15.89 7.78
N LEU A 118 10.16 14.98 7.58
CA LEU A 118 8.79 15.08 8.10
C LEU A 118 8.74 15.01 9.63
N GLN A 119 9.50 14.11 10.26
CA GLN A 119 9.60 14.03 11.72
C GLN A 119 10.20 15.31 12.32
N SER A 120 11.23 15.85 11.69
CA SER A 120 11.85 17.13 12.09
C SER A 120 10.87 18.28 11.92
N ALA A 121 10.12 18.30 10.81
CA ALA A 121 9.07 19.27 10.57
C ALA A 121 7.96 19.21 11.64
N SER A 122 7.50 18.00 12.00
CA SER A 122 6.50 17.82 13.07
C SER A 122 7.01 18.35 14.41
N ARG A 123 8.25 18.04 14.80
CA ARG A 123 8.84 18.55 16.06
C ARG A 123 8.90 20.08 16.09
N LYS A 124 9.24 20.72 14.97
CA LYS A 124 9.27 22.19 14.86
C LYS A 124 7.86 22.77 14.96
N LEU A 125 6.87 22.18 14.28
CA LEU A 125 5.46 22.58 14.40
C LEU A 125 4.92 22.42 15.83
N ASP A 126 5.34 21.37 16.54
CA ASP A 126 4.97 21.14 17.95
C ASP A 126 5.58 22.18 18.92
N ALA A 127 6.71 22.77 18.56
CA ALA A 127 7.39 23.78 19.37
C ALA A 127 6.88 25.22 19.12
N GLU A 128 6.12 25.44 18.06
CA GLU A 128 5.65 26.77 17.65
C GLU A 128 4.41 27.20 18.44
N ARG A 129 4.41 28.44 18.96
CA ARG A 129 3.37 28.91 19.89
C ARG A 129 2.25 29.71 19.23
N ALA A 130 2.46 30.18 17.99
CA ALA A 130 1.53 31.05 17.28
C ALA A 130 1.33 30.61 15.82
N LEU A 131 0.89 29.37 15.63
CA LEU A 131 0.53 28.84 14.31
C LEU A 131 -0.73 29.52 13.77
N THR A 132 -0.77 29.76 12.46
CA THR A 132 -2.00 30.13 11.77
C THR A 132 -2.94 28.91 11.67
N PRO A 133 -4.26 29.09 11.51
CA PRO A 133 -5.19 27.97 11.34
C PRO A 133 -4.83 27.03 10.17
N TYR A 134 -4.24 27.57 9.10
CA TYR A 134 -3.75 26.78 7.97
C TYR A 134 -2.61 25.83 8.39
N VAL A 135 -1.60 26.35 9.09
CA VAL A 135 -0.45 25.54 9.53
C VAL A 135 -0.83 24.59 10.66
N GLU A 136 -1.80 24.94 11.49
CA GLU A 136 -2.36 24.05 12.51
C GLU A 136 -3.03 22.81 11.87
N ASN A 137 -3.74 22.99 10.75
CA ASN A 137 -4.27 21.86 9.96
C ASN A 137 -3.16 21.00 9.35
N ILE A 138 -2.10 21.61 8.82
CA ILE A 138 -0.92 20.87 8.33
C ILE A 138 -0.29 20.05 9.45
N ARG A 139 -0.10 20.64 10.64
CA ARG A 139 0.44 19.95 11.82
C ARG A 139 -0.39 18.72 12.17
N TYR A 140 -1.71 18.85 12.23
CA TYR A 140 -2.61 17.73 12.51
C TYR A 140 -2.54 16.64 11.45
N GLY A 141 -2.60 17.01 10.16
CA GLY A 141 -2.48 16.06 9.04
C GLY A 141 -1.14 15.33 9.04
N LEU A 142 -0.04 16.05 9.26
CA LEU A 142 1.31 15.49 9.34
C LEU A 142 1.45 14.49 10.50
N GLN A 143 0.95 14.84 11.69
CA GLN A 143 0.93 13.93 12.84
C GLN A 143 0.15 12.65 12.54
N SER A 144 -0.97 12.75 11.81
CA SER A 144 -1.76 11.59 11.39
C SER A 144 -0.96 10.65 10.46
N VAL A 145 -0.35 11.20 9.40
CA VAL A 145 0.46 10.42 8.44
C VAL A 145 1.66 9.77 9.13
N LEU A 146 2.40 10.54 9.94
CA LEU A 146 3.57 10.02 10.67
C LEU A 146 3.18 8.95 11.69
N SER A 147 2.06 9.11 12.39
CA SER A 147 1.62 8.13 13.40
C SER A 147 1.18 6.80 12.77
N PHE A 148 0.49 6.87 11.63
CA PHE A 148 -0.09 5.68 10.99
C PHE A 148 0.92 4.92 10.13
N GLN A 149 1.71 5.64 9.31
CA GLN A 149 2.45 5.03 8.20
C GLN A 149 3.95 4.90 8.47
N PHE A 150 4.54 5.76 9.31
CA PHE A 150 6.01 5.88 9.42
C PHE A 150 6.58 6.03 10.83
N GLY A 151 5.74 5.92 11.86
CA GLY A 151 6.18 5.82 13.25
C GLY A 151 6.53 4.38 13.61
N VAL A 152 6.31 4.03 14.88
CA VAL A 152 6.43 2.63 15.38
C VAL A 152 5.65 1.64 14.49
N ALA A 153 4.57 2.08 13.84
CA ALA A 153 3.80 1.25 12.90
C ALA A 153 4.59 0.88 11.62
N GLY A 154 5.27 1.83 10.96
CA GLY A 154 6.05 1.56 9.75
C GLY A 154 7.27 0.66 10.01
N GLU A 155 7.99 0.89 11.12
CA GLU A 155 9.07 -0.02 11.55
C GLU A 155 8.54 -1.43 11.84
N LYS A 156 7.34 -1.54 12.43
CA LYS A 156 6.69 -2.83 12.64
C LYS A 156 6.31 -3.53 11.33
N VAL A 157 5.88 -2.81 10.31
CA VAL A 157 5.58 -3.40 8.98
C VAL A 157 6.84 -4.01 8.37
N ARG A 158 7.95 -3.27 8.34
CA ARG A 158 9.24 -3.79 7.84
C ARG A 158 9.73 -4.97 8.66
N ALA A 159 9.63 -4.89 9.99
CA ALA A 159 9.97 -5.99 10.87
C ALA A 159 9.11 -7.24 10.62
N ALA A 160 7.84 -7.08 10.24
CA ALA A 160 6.93 -8.16 9.89
C ALA A 160 7.27 -8.79 8.54
N ARG A 161 7.54 -7.98 7.51
CA ARG A 161 8.10 -8.45 6.23
C ARG A 161 9.39 -9.24 6.46
N ASP A 162 10.30 -8.70 7.27
CA ASP A 162 11.57 -9.36 7.61
C ASP A 162 11.37 -10.66 8.38
N ALA A 163 10.37 -10.71 9.26
CA ALA A 163 10.02 -11.96 9.94
C ALA A 163 9.55 -13.01 8.94
N ALA A 164 8.75 -12.63 7.94
CA ALA A 164 8.34 -13.49 6.84
C ALA A 164 9.54 -14.00 6.03
N ALA A 165 10.47 -13.11 5.65
CA ALA A 165 11.70 -13.46 4.95
C ALA A 165 12.52 -14.53 5.70
N ARG A 166 12.57 -14.45 7.03
CA ARG A 166 13.32 -15.37 7.90
C ARG A 166 12.62 -16.70 8.17
N LEU A 167 11.39 -16.90 7.69
CA LEU A 167 10.71 -18.19 7.85
C LEU A 167 11.30 -19.30 6.96
N SER A 168 12.07 -18.93 5.94
CA SER A 168 12.88 -19.88 5.17
C SER A 168 14.35 -19.81 5.56
N ASN A 169 15.04 -20.95 5.46
CA ASN A 169 16.49 -21.02 5.60
C ASN A 169 17.24 -20.51 4.36
N LYS A 170 16.53 -20.28 3.24
CA LYS A 170 17.08 -19.67 2.03
C LYS A 170 16.79 -18.17 2.03
N PRO A 171 17.67 -17.34 1.44
CA PRO A 171 17.34 -15.94 1.22
C PRO A 171 16.08 -15.82 0.34
N PRO A 172 15.28 -14.75 0.51
CA PRO A 172 14.15 -14.48 -0.38
C PRO A 172 14.59 -14.39 -1.84
N ARG A 173 13.70 -14.81 -2.73
CA ARG A 173 13.83 -14.60 -4.17
C ARG A 173 13.02 -13.39 -4.57
N TYR A 174 13.64 -12.47 -5.28
CA TYR A 174 13.03 -11.24 -5.73
C TYR A 174 12.62 -11.35 -7.20
N PHE A 175 11.45 -10.81 -7.52
CA PHE A 175 10.88 -10.89 -8.86
C PHE A 175 10.51 -9.53 -9.42
N GLU A 176 10.70 -9.39 -10.73
CA GLU A 176 10.38 -8.18 -11.49
C GLU A 176 9.45 -8.49 -12.67
N PRO A 177 8.65 -7.51 -13.11
CA PRO A 177 7.69 -7.71 -14.18
C PRO A 177 8.39 -8.04 -15.49
N GLY A 178 7.92 -9.08 -16.18
CA GLY A 178 8.52 -9.48 -17.47
C GLY A 178 9.85 -10.21 -17.32
N GLY A 179 10.32 -10.44 -16.09
CA GLY A 179 11.51 -11.25 -15.81
C GLY A 179 11.32 -12.73 -16.15
N PRO A 180 12.38 -13.54 -15.96
CA PRO A 180 12.31 -14.98 -16.17
C PRO A 180 11.20 -15.63 -15.34
N LEU A 181 10.48 -16.58 -15.94
CA LEU A 181 9.43 -17.30 -15.23
C LEU A 181 10.04 -18.09 -14.06
N PRO A 182 9.46 -18.05 -12.84
CA PRO A 182 9.90 -18.88 -11.74
C PRO A 182 9.84 -20.36 -12.14
N ALA A 183 10.98 -21.02 -12.17
CA ALA A 183 11.05 -22.45 -12.45
C ALA A 183 10.39 -23.24 -11.32
N ASN A 184 9.52 -24.18 -11.69
CA ASN A 184 8.93 -25.12 -10.75
C ASN A 184 8.98 -26.55 -11.32
N PRO A 185 10.07 -27.30 -11.09
CA PRO A 185 10.22 -28.66 -11.60
C PRO A 185 9.14 -29.62 -11.11
N ASP A 186 8.56 -29.35 -9.93
CA ASP A 186 7.52 -30.17 -9.32
C ASP A 186 6.15 -30.00 -10.00
N LEU A 187 5.96 -28.92 -10.77
CA LEU A 187 4.73 -28.58 -11.49
C LEU A 187 5.04 -28.24 -12.96
N PRO A 188 5.38 -29.24 -13.81
CA PRO A 188 5.81 -29.01 -15.19
C PRO A 188 4.75 -28.41 -16.11
N ASN A 189 3.46 -28.50 -15.74
CA ASN A 189 2.35 -27.89 -16.46
C ASN A 189 1.97 -26.49 -15.91
N LEU A 190 2.70 -25.96 -14.93
CA LEU A 190 2.46 -24.64 -14.38
C LEU A 190 3.51 -23.64 -14.89
N ARG A 191 3.04 -22.51 -15.41
CA ARG A 191 3.87 -21.32 -15.61
C ARG A 191 3.37 -20.20 -14.72
N ILE A 192 4.31 -19.47 -14.13
CA ILE A 192 4.00 -18.34 -13.25
C ILE A 192 4.58 -17.09 -13.90
N TYR A 193 3.73 -16.11 -14.17
CA TYR A 193 4.11 -14.85 -14.78
C TYR A 193 4.08 -13.75 -13.71
N VAL A 194 5.12 -12.94 -13.67
CA VAL A 194 5.22 -11.79 -12.77
C VAL A 194 4.84 -10.55 -13.55
N LEU A 195 3.71 -9.93 -13.20
CA LEU A 195 3.18 -8.75 -13.91
C LEU A 195 3.52 -7.43 -13.21
N GLY A 196 3.95 -7.48 -11.95
CA GLY A 196 4.23 -6.30 -11.13
C GLY A 196 5.18 -6.64 -9.98
N PRO A 197 5.77 -5.61 -9.36
CA PRO A 197 5.46 -4.19 -9.56
C PRO A 197 6.24 -3.52 -10.70
N PRO A 198 5.72 -2.46 -11.36
CA PRO A 198 6.38 -1.82 -12.51
C PRO A 198 7.72 -1.18 -12.15
N ARG A 199 8.70 -1.26 -13.06
CA ARG A 199 9.96 -0.50 -12.98
C ARG A 199 9.76 1.01 -13.16
N ASP A 200 8.70 1.43 -13.86
CA ASP A 200 8.39 2.84 -14.02
C ASP A 200 7.94 3.48 -12.70
N ARG A 201 8.74 4.43 -12.20
CA ARG A 201 8.45 5.17 -10.96
C ARG A 201 7.16 5.99 -11.04
N ALA A 202 6.81 6.49 -12.23
CA ALA A 202 5.56 7.20 -12.41
C ALA A 202 4.37 6.25 -12.24
N ALA A 203 4.45 5.04 -12.81
CA ALA A 203 3.47 3.99 -12.59
C ALA A 203 3.40 3.58 -11.11
N LEU A 204 4.52 3.41 -10.39
CA LEU A 204 4.48 3.09 -8.95
C LEU A 204 3.68 4.11 -8.13
N ARG A 205 3.78 5.40 -8.47
CA ARG A 205 3.09 6.49 -7.74
C ARG A 205 1.68 6.80 -8.26
N LEU A 206 1.23 6.10 -9.31
CA LEU A 206 -0.06 6.36 -9.93
C LEU A 206 -1.16 5.56 -9.24
N GLU A 207 -1.81 6.19 -8.26
CA GLU A 207 -2.91 5.58 -7.52
C GLU A 207 -4.25 5.79 -8.22
N GLU A 208 -4.45 6.94 -8.88
CA GLU A 208 -5.69 7.30 -9.57
C GLU A 208 -5.41 7.88 -10.95
N LYS A 209 -6.31 7.62 -11.92
CA LYS A 209 -6.22 8.20 -13.27
C LYS A 209 -6.93 9.57 -13.25
N ALA A 210 -6.19 10.65 -13.07
CA ALA A 210 -6.80 11.97 -12.96
C ALA A 210 -7.25 12.53 -14.32
N GLY A 211 -8.52 12.94 -14.38
CA GLY A 211 -8.97 14.06 -15.19
C GLY A 211 -8.64 15.43 -14.57
N GLU A 212 -8.24 15.50 -13.28
CA GLU A 212 -7.85 16.75 -12.61
C GLU A 212 -6.86 16.46 -11.48
N MET A 213 -5.55 16.59 -11.72
CA MET A 213 -4.55 16.86 -10.67
C MET A 213 -3.37 17.60 -11.30
N TYR A 214 -2.96 18.71 -10.66
CA TYR A 214 -1.79 19.49 -11.03
C TYR A 214 -0.52 18.61 -10.94
N PRO A 215 0.45 18.78 -11.87
CA PRO A 215 1.66 17.98 -11.86
C PRO A 215 2.45 18.23 -10.57
N LEU A 216 2.54 17.20 -9.73
CA LEU A 216 3.46 17.17 -8.59
C LEU A 216 4.88 17.20 -9.14
N SER A 217 5.65 18.20 -8.71
CA SER A 217 7.08 18.29 -9.00
C SER A 217 7.78 17.00 -8.57
N LYS A 218 8.72 16.53 -9.40
CA LYS A 218 9.50 15.30 -9.16
C LYS A 218 10.07 15.35 -7.75
N GLY A 219 9.62 14.52 -6.78
CA GLY A 219 9.86 14.66 -5.33
C GLY A 219 11.31 14.78 -4.78
N GLY A 220 12.35 14.80 -5.61
CA GLY A 220 13.73 15.01 -5.16
C GLY A 220 14.03 16.39 -4.54
N PRO A 221 13.50 17.52 -5.08
CA PRO A 221 13.70 18.86 -4.52
C PRO A 221 12.96 19.10 -3.22
N SER A 222 11.76 18.52 -3.00
CA SER A 222 10.91 18.87 -1.84
C SER A 222 11.48 18.37 -0.51
N ALA A 223 11.98 17.13 -0.45
CA ALA A 223 12.63 16.60 0.76
C ALA A 223 13.92 17.37 1.08
N ARG A 224 14.73 17.68 0.06
CA ARG A 224 15.97 18.47 0.22
C ARG A 224 15.67 19.91 0.65
N ALA A 225 14.66 20.54 0.06
CA ALA A 225 14.23 21.90 0.41
C ALA A 225 13.69 21.98 1.85
N LEU A 226 12.85 21.01 2.25
CA LEU A 226 12.36 20.94 3.64
C LEU A 226 13.51 20.73 4.63
N ALA A 227 14.43 19.82 4.33
CA ALA A 227 15.61 19.57 5.17
C ALA A 227 16.53 20.80 5.26
N ALA A 228 16.78 21.50 4.15
CA ALA A 228 17.56 22.73 4.15
C ALA A 228 16.91 23.84 4.98
N GLY A 229 15.60 24.07 4.80
CA GLY A 229 14.85 25.05 5.59
C GLY A 229 14.86 24.74 7.09
N LEU A 230 14.76 23.47 7.47
CA LEU A 230 14.90 23.02 8.86
C LEU A 230 16.30 23.31 9.41
N ALA A 231 17.35 22.98 8.66
CA ALA A 231 18.74 23.19 9.08
C ALA A 231 19.07 24.69 9.27
N VAL A 232 18.57 25.57 8.39
CA VAL A 232 18.67 27.04 8.58
C VAL A 232 18.05 27.46 9.91
N ASN A 233 16.83 26.98 10.19
CA ASN A 233 16.06 27.35 11.37
C ASN A 233 16.61 26.78 12.70
N GLU A 234 17.50 25.79 12.64
CA GLU A 234 18.21 25.24 13.79
C GLU A 234 19.60 25.88 13.99
N SER A 235 20.15 26.54 12.96
CA SER A 235 21.45 27.20 13.05
C SER A 235 21.37 28.48 13.89
N HIS A 236 21.88 28.43 15.13
CA HIS A 236 21.87 29.55 16.06
C HIS A 236 23.00 30.57 15.84
N ASP A 237 24.01 30.22 15.04
CA ASP A 237 25.20 31.03 14.76
C ASP A 237 25.21 31.62 13.34
N GLY A 238 24.14 31.35 12.56
CA GLY A 238 24.00 31.76 11.18
C GLY A 238 25.01 31.12 10.21
N THR A 239 25.88 30.22 10.65
CA THR A 239 26.97 29.69 9.80
C THR A 239 26.50 28.76 8.68
N PHE A 240 25.26 28.28 8.76
CA PHE A 240 24.67 27.40 7.76
C PHE A 240 24.44 28.14 6.43
N VAL A 241 24.92 27.56 5.34
CA VAL A 241 24.69 28.06 3.98
C VAL A 241 23.55 27.27 3.37
N ASP A 242 22.41 27.92 3.18
CA ASP A 242 21.31 27.35 2.42
C ASP A 242 21.63 27.41 0.92
N GLU A 243 22.15 26.31 0.38
CA GLU A 243 22.44 26.15 -1.06
C GLU A 243 21.20 26.29 -1.96
N LEU A 244 20.00 26.24 -1.38
CA LEU A 244 18.74 26.37 -2.10
C LEU A 244 18.13 27.78 -1.99
N SER A 245 18.72 28.66 -1.18
CA SER A 245 18.27 30.05 -1.08
C SER A 245 18.46 30.77 -2.42
N PRO A 246 17.42 31.43 -2.96
CA PRO A 246 17.56 32.22 -4.18
C PRO A 246 18.32 33.54 -3.96
N PHE A 247 18.62 33.88 -2.70
CA PHE A 247 19.34 35.09 -2.32
C PHE A 247 20.66 34.75 -1.64
N GLU A 248 21.71 35.53 -1.90
CA GLU A 248 22.96 35.47 -1.14
C GLU A 248 22.69 35.82 0.34
N ARG A 249 23.45 35.21 1.25
CA ARG A 249 23.23 35.33 2.71
C ARG A 249 23.28 36.78 3.24
N ASN A 250 24.01 37.66 2.56
CA ASN A 250 24.13 39.08 2.90
C ASN A 250 22.96 39.94 2.38
N ILE A 251 22.03 39.37 1.61
CA ILE A 251 20.88 40.07 1.07
C ILE A 251 19.68 39.87 2.01
N GLY A 252 19.36 40.92 2.78
CA GLY A 252 18.21 40.96 3.69
C GLY A 252 18.59 41.34 5.12
N THR A 253 17.57 41.38 5.98
CA THR A 253 17.69 41.64 7.42
C THR A 253 16.94 40.56 8.16
N GLU A 254 17.55 39.98 9.20
CA GLU A 254 16.89 39.06 10.13
C GLU A 254 15.61 39.68 10.70
N LEU A 255 14.49 38.97 10.62
CA LEU A 255 13.19 39.51 11.08
C LEU A 255 13.25 39.92 12.57
N THR A 256 13.97 39.17 13.40
CA THR A 256 14.20 39.52 14.81
C THR A 256 14.99 40.82 14.97
N ALA A 257 16.00 41.06 14.12
CA ALA A 257 16.74 42.33 14.10
C ALA A 257 15.87 43.49 13.59
N ALA A 258 15.06 43.26 12.55
CA ALA A 258 14.10 44.24 12.04
C ALA A 258 13.05 44.61 13.10
N LEU A 259 12.53 43.63 13.83
CA LEU A 259 11.55 43.83 14.90
C LEU A 259 12.16 44.48 16.14
N ASN A 260 13.38 44.13 16.55
CA ASN A 260 14.01 44.72 17.73
C ASN A 260 14.62 46.11 17.49
N GLY A 261 14.65 46.56 16.23
CA GLY A 261 15.18 47.85 15.82
C GLY A 261 16.70 47.81 15.63
N TYR A 262 17.18 48.26 14.46
CA TYR A 262 18.60 48.51 14.25
C TYR A 262 19.06 49.64 15.16
N THR A 263 20.02 49.37 16.05
CA THR A 263 20.47 50.30 17.09
C THR A 263 21.66 51.16 16.71
N GLU A 264 21.98 51.31 15.42
CA GLU A 264 23.08 52.19 15.01
C GLU A 264 22.68 53.21 13.93
N GLY A 265 22.48 54.45 14.40
CA GLY A 265 22.90 55.67 13.67
C GLY A 265 21.97 56.27 12.60
N ALA A 266 20.84 55.66 12.24
CA ALA A 266 19.91 56.24 11.27
C ALA A 266 18.72 56.97 11.94
N PRO A 267 18.20 58.09 11.37
CA PRO A 267 16.96 58.70 11.85
C PRO A 267 15.82 57.69 11.74
N ALA A 268 15.18 57.39 12.86
CA ALA A 268 14.20 56.34 13.01
C ALA A 268 12.93 56.59 12.18
N SER A 269 12.91 56.16 10.92
CA SER A 269 11.77 55.34 10.52
C SER A 269 11.92 54.09 11.38
N ASP A 270 11.14 53.97 12.45
CA ASP A 270 11.13 52.78 13.28
C ASP A 270 10.62 51.62 12.40
N ILE A 271 11.55 50.98 11.67
CA ILE A 271 11.28 49.84 10.79
C ILE A 271 10.59 48.75 11.61
N GLY A 272 10.94 48.61 12.90
CA GLY A 272 10.24 47.74 13.82
C GLY A 272 8.78 48.12 14.02
N ALA A 273 8.46 49.40 14.23
CA ALA A 273 7.08 49.87 14.30
C ALA A 273 6.34 49.79 12.96
N PHE A 274 7.02 50.03 11.84
CA PHE A 274 6.43 49.87 10.51
C PHE A 274 6.10 48.40 10.24
N VAL A 275 7.03 47.48 10.49
CA VAL A 275 6.83 46.03 10.35
C VAL A 275 5.75 45.54 11.33
N ARG A 276 5.77 45.97 12.59
CA ARG A 276 4.71 45.63 13.55
C ARG A 276 3.35 46.17 13.14
N GLY A 277 3.27 47.44 12.74
CA GLY A 277 2.01 48.10 12.41
C GLY A 277 1.38 47.64 11.10
N HIS A 278 2.17 47.16 10.15
CA HIS A 278 1.68 46.79 8.82
C HIS A 278 1.79 45.30 8.47
N TYR A 279 2.62 44.52 9.19
CA TYR A 279 2.96 43.14 8.80
C TYR A 279 2.94 42.11 9.94
N SER A 280 3.19 42.46 11.21
CA SER A 280 3.39 41.44 12.26
C SER A 280 2.59 41.58 13.56
N GLY A 281 1.95 42.72 13.83
CA GLY A 281 1.24 43.01 15.09
C GLY A 281 -0.29 43.16 14.93
N PRO A 282 -1.06 43.08 16.04
CA PRO A 282 -2.49 43.34 16.00
C PRO A 282 -2.79 44.79 15.59
N VAL A 283 -3.78 45.00 14.71
CA VAL A 283 -4.19 46.36 14.31
C VAL A 283 -5.13 46.92 15.38
N THR A 284 -4.76 48.06 15.97
CA THR A 284 -5.55 48.69 17.04
C THR A 284 -6.85 49.33 16.55
N ASN A 285 -6.99 49.59 15.24
CA ASN A 285 -8.17 50.20 14.60
C ASN A 285 -8.55 49.45 13.30
N ALA A 286 -8.76 48.14 13.40
CA ALA A 286 -9.14 47.34 12.23
C ALA A 286 -10.46 47.85 11.61
N SER A 287 -10.47 48.04 10.29
CA SER A 287 -11.71 48.36 9.55
C SER A 287 -12.75 47.24 9.67
N PRO A 288 -14.04 47.47 9.34
CA PRO A 288 -15.06 46.41 9.39
C PRO A 288 -14.75 45.17 8.53
N THR A 289 -13.82 45.28 7.58
CA THR A 289 -13.38 44.21 6.69
C THR A 289 -11.98 43.68 7.02
N GLU A 290 -11.35 44.13 8.11
CA GLU A 290 -10.00 43.75 8.52
C GLU A 290 -10.01 43.02 9.86
N GLY A 291 -9.27 41.92 9.97
CA GLY A 291 -9.09 41.20 11.22
C GLY A 291 -8.15 41.94 12.18
N VAL A 292 -8.41 41.87 13.49
CA VAL A 292 -7.50 42.44 14.50
C VAL A 292 -6.16 41.68 14.52
N ASP A 293 -6.19 40.37 14.26
CA ASP A 293 -4.99 39.56 14.08
C ASP A 293 -4.48 39.64 12.62
N GLN A 294 -3.22 40.07 12.45
CA GLN A 294 -2.53 40.16 11.15
C GLN A 294 -1.56 39.01 10.91
N SER A 295 -1.59 37.97 11.75
CA SER A 295 -0.74 36.78 11.61
C SER A 295 -0.84 36.12 10.23
N TRP A 296 -1.98 36.28 9.54
CA TRP A 296 -2.21 35.80 8.17
C TRP A 296 -1.31 36.43 7.10
N ARG A 297 -0.66 37.57 7.37
CA ARG A 297 0.30 38.21 6.46
C ARG A 297 1.71 37.62 6.55
N ARG A 298 1.96 36.79 7.56
CA ARG A 298 3.27 36.21 7.81
C ARG A 298 3.38 34.84 7.16
N ILE A 299 4.58 34.53 6.69
CA ILE A 299 4.93 33.25 6.05
C ILE A 299 5.93 32.45 6.89
N ASP A 300 6.12 32.80 8.17
CA ASP A 300 7.16 32.24 9.07
C ASP A 300 7.12 30.70 9.12
N ALA A 301 5.93 30.12 9.00
CA ALA A 301 5.70 28.67 8.99
C ALA A 301 5.11 28.16 7.67
N ASP A 302 4.89 29.00 6.66
CA ASP A 302 4.24 28.59 5.40
C ASP A 302 5.12 27.68 4.56
N TRP A 303 6.43 27.82 4.66
CA TRP A 303 7.39 26.90 4.04
C TRP A 303 7.23 25.45 4.54
N MET A 304 6.60 25.25 5.70
CA MET A 304 6.24 23.93 6.23
C MET A 304 5.07 23.29 5.49
N GLY A 305 4.36 24.02 4.63
CA GLY A 305 3.39 23.46 3.69
C GLY A 305 4.00 22.38 2.79
N ILE A 306 5.31 22.48 2.49
CA ILE A 306 6.06 21.44 1.76
C ILE A 306 6.03 20.09 2.51
N ALA A 307 5.93 20.10 3.85
CA ALA A 307 5.80 18.87 4.63
C ALA A 307 4.48 18.14 4.36
N ALA A 308 3.39 18.85 4.08
CA ALA A 308 2.13 18.22 3.70
C ALA A 308 2.26 17.52 2.34
N ASP A 309 2.83 18.18 1.34
CA ASP A 309 3.06 17.59 0.02
C ASP A 309 4.02 16.39 0.09
N LEU A 310 5.09 16.50 0.88
CA LEU A 310 6.05 15.42 1.07
C LEU A 310 5.43 14.23 1.82
N ALA A 311 4.58 14.47 2.82
CA ALA A 311 3.84 13.43 3.53
C ALA A 311 2.89 12.67 2.59
N LEU A 312 2.15 13.40 1.74
CA LEU A 312 1.30 12.80 0.72
C LEU A 312 2.11 12.01 -0.32
N GLN A 313 3.28 12.49 -0.73
CA GLN A 313 4.14 11.76 -1.66
C GLN A 313 4.72 10.47 -1.06
N LEU A 314 4.99 10.47 0.23
CA LEU A 314 5.59 9.34 0.93
C LEU A 314 4.58 8.21 1.17
N ASP A 315 3.32 8.58 1.43
CA ASP A 315 2.21 7.62 1.60
C ASP A 315 1.86 6.89 0.29
N ARG A 316 2.05 7.56 -0.86
CA ARG A 316 1.63 7.04 -2.16
C ARG A 316 2.45 5.86 -2.69
N GLY A 317 1.75 4.90 -3.25
CA GLY A 317 2.31 3.90 -4.19
C GLY A 317 2.80 2.60 -3.57
N VAL A 318 2.69 2.39 -2.25
CA VAL A 318 3.04 1.11 -1.61
C VAL A 318 2.20 -0.05 -2.16
N ASN A 319 0.90 0.18 -2.36
CA ASN A 319 0.04 -0.78 -3.05
C ASN A 319 0.55 -1.18 -4.44
N ASN A 320 1.14 -0.23 -5.16
CA ASN A 320 1.73 -0.50 -6.47
C ASN A 320 3.09 -1.21 -6.42
N THR A 321 3.65 -1.46 -5.23
CA THR A 321 4.80 -2.37 -5.08
C THR A 321 4.38 -3.84 -4.95
N SER A 322 3.09 -4.15 -5.08
CA SER A 322 2.56 -5.53 -5.07
C SER A 322 3.25 -6.44 -6.08
N LEU A 323 3.77 -7.58 -5.60
CA LEU A 323 4.13 -8.71 -6.44
C LEU A 323 2.85 -9.33 -7.04
N VAL A 324 2.65 -9.13 -8.34
CA VAL A 324 1.47 -9.61 -9.09
C VAL A 324 1.81 -10.91 -9.79
N LEU A 325 1.05 -11.97 -9.50
CA LEU A 325 1.27 -13.29 -10.07
C LEU A 325 0.08 -13.74 -10.93
N ALA A 326 0.38 -14.23 -12.13
CA ALA A 326 -0.57 -14.96 -12.96
C ALA A 326 -0.10 -16.41 -13.14
N PHE A 327 -0.94 -17.37 -12.73
CA PHE A 327 -0.66 -18.80 -12.82
C PHE A 327 -1.35 -19.35 -14.07
N GLU A 328 -0.58 -19.82 -15.06
CA GLU A 328 -1.08 -20.50 -16.25
C GLU A 328 -0.89 -22.01 -16.11
N PHE A 329 -1.97 -22.76 -16.31
CA PHE A 329 -1.91 -24.20 -16.53
C PHE A 329 -1.79 -24.46 -18.02
N THR A 330 -0.63 -24.97 -18.47
CA THR A 330 -0.25 -25.02 -19.89
C THR A 330 -1.02 -26.06 -20.71
N ASP A 331 -1.59 -27.06 -20.05
CA ASP A 331 -2.45 -28.09 -20.61
C ASP A 331 -3.85 -27.55 -21.01
N THR A 332 -4.38 -26.60 -20.24
CA THR A 332 -5.69 -25.99 -20.47
C THR A 332 -5.63 -24.57 -21.04
N GLY A 333 -4.49 -23.90 -20.86
CA GLY A 333 -4.32 -22.47 -21.15
C GLY A 333 -5.08 -21.56 -20.17
N ARG A 334 -5.65 -22.06 -19.08
CA ARG A 334 -6.39 -21.25 -18.11
C ARG A 334 -5.44 -20.46 -17.21
N VAL A 335 -5.82 -19.22 -16.91
CA VAL A 335 -5.02 -18.30 -16.08
C VAL A 335 -5.74 -17.95 -14.78
N PHE A 336 -5.00 -17.89 -13.67
CA PHE A 336 -5.48 -17.49 -12.35
C PHE A 336 -4.69 -16.27 -11.90
N LEU A 337 -5.36 -15.14 -11.67
CA LEU A 337 -4.72 -13.85 -11.41
C LEU A 337 -4.81 -13.47 -9.92
N PHE A 338 -3.65 -13.26 -9.31
CA PHE A 338 -3.48 -12.80 -7.93
C PHE A 338 -2.71 -11.47 -7.93
N PRO A 339 -3.41 -10.33 -7.98
CA PRO A 339 -2.80 -9.01 -8.13
C PRO A 339 -2.35 -8.34 -6.84
N GLY A 340 -2.43 -9.01 -5.68
CA GLY A 340 -2.21 -8.35 -4.40
C GLY A 340 -3.08 -7.08 -4.33
N ASP A 341 -2.45 -5.95 -4.03
CA ASP A 341 -3.12 -4.65 -3.96
C ASP A 341 -2.74 -3.70 -5.09
N ALA A 342 -2.35 -4.26 -6.24
CA ALA A 342 -2.07 -3.50 -7.45
C ALA A 342 -3.15 -2.45 -7.77
N GLN A 343 -2.74 -1.17 -7.75
CA GLN A 343 -3.56 -0.02 -8.12
C GLN A 343 -3.37 0.36 -9.61
N ILE A 344 -4.05 1.42 -10.06
CA ILE A 344 -4.06 1.90 -11.46
C ILE A 344 -2.70 1.85 -12.14
N GLY A 345 -1.64 2.31 -11.46
CA GLY A 345 -0.27 2.26 -11.95
C GLY A 345 0.20 0.90 -12.44
N ASN A 346 -0.02 -0.15 -11.66
CA ASN A 346 0.26 -1.53 -12.08
C ASN A 346 -0.55 -1.91 -13.32
N TRP A 347 -1.87 -1.79 -13.27
CA TRP A 347 -2.74 -2.21 -14.38
C TRP A 347 -2.38 -1.54 -15.70
N LEU A 348 -2.06 -0.25 -15.67
CA LEU A 348 -1.67 0.50 -16.86
C LEU A 348 -0.29 0.11 -17.38
N SER A 349 0.62 -0.36 -16.51
CA SER A 349 1.95 -0.83 -16.90
C SER A 349 1.92 -2.15 -17.68
N TRP A 350 0.88 -2.98 -17.49
CA TRP A 350 0.83 -4.32 -18.09
C TRP A 350 0.64 -4.32 -19.61
N LYS A 351 0.11 -3.23 -20.19
CA LYS A 351 -0.20 -3.14 -21.63
C LYS A 351 1.02 -3.44 -22.53
N ASP A 352 2.23 -3.16 -22.05
CA ASP A 352 3.47 -3.32 -22.81
C ASP A 352 4.24 -4.59 -22.41
N LEU A 353 3.72 -5.35 -21.43
CA LEU A 353 4.44 -6.47 -20.83
C LEU A 353 4.38 -7.74 -21.67
N LYS A 354 5.55 -8.34 -21.87
CA LYS A 354 5.77 -9.50 -22.73
C LYS A 354 6.72 -10.49 -22.04
N PHE A 355 6.46 -11.77 -22.25
CA PHE A 355 7.23 -12.87 -21.69
C PHE A 355 7.65 -13.81 -22.81
N GLN A 356 8.93 -14.20 -22.83
CA GLN A 356 9.43 -15.19 -23.78
C GLN A 356 9.24 -16.60 -23.21
N VAL A 357 8.54 -17.44 -23.96
CA VAL A 357 8.21 -18.82 -23.59
C VAL A 357 8.57 -19.74 -24.74
N GLY A 358 9.81 -20.24 -24.72
CA GLY A 358 10.40 -20.91 -25.88
C GLY A 358 10.48 -19.94 -27.06
N GLU A 359 9.91 -20.32 -28.20
CA GLU A 359 9.87 -19.47 -29.41
C GLU A 359 8.65 -18.52 -29.45
N LYS A 360 7.77 -18.57 -28.44
CA LYS A 360 6.53 -17.78 -28.39
C LYS A 360 6.68 -16.60 -27.44
N THR A 361 6.09 -15.47 -27.84
CA THR A 361 5.89 -14.33 -26.94
C THR A 361 4.47 -14.35 -26.39
N VAL A 362 4.34 -14.44 -25.07
CA VAL A 362 3.07 -14.30 -24.33
C VAL A 362 2.96 -12.85 -23.84
N THR A 363 1.82 -12.19 -24.07
CA THR A 363 1.59 -10.82 -23.61
C THR A 363 0.72 -10.81 -22.35
N ALA A 364 0.81 -9.76 -21.53
CA ALA A 364 -0.10 -9.65 -20.39
C ALA A 364 -1.57 -9.57 -20.83
N SER A 365 -1.88 -8.93 -21.97
CA SER A 365 -3.25 -8.92 -22.50
C SER A 365 -3.77 -10.32 -22.86
N ASP A 366 -2.90 -11.20 -23.39
CA ASP A 366 -3.24 -12.61 -23.62
C ASP A 366 -3.52 -13.35 -22.30
N LEU A 367 -2.67 -13.16 -21.29
CA LEU A 367 -2.89 -13.74 -19.96
C LEU A 367 -4.23 -13.27 -19.36
N MET A 368 -4.52 -11.97 -19.43
CA MET A 368 -5.78 -11.40 -18.95
C MET A 368 -6.99 -11.98 -19.66
N ALA A 369 -6.94 -12.09 -21.00
CA ALA A 369 -8.03 -12.65 -21.80
C ALA A 369 -8.40 -14.08 -21.37
N ARG A 370 -7.40 -14.86 -20.95
CA ARG A 370 -7.51 -16.25 -20.49
C ARG A 370 -7.74 -16.42 -18.99
N THR A 371 -7.80 -15.32 -18.23
CA THR A 371 -8.06 -15.36 -16.78
C THR A 371 -9.45 -15.92 -16.49
N VAL A 372 -9.50 -17.03 -15.74
CA VAL A 372 -10.74 -17.69 -15.29
C VAL A 372 -11.00 -17.50 -13.80
N TYR A 373 -10.02 -17.04 -13.04
CA TYR A 373 -10.18 -16.75 -11.61
C TYR A 373 -9.42 -15.49 -11.22
N LEU A 374 -10.05 -14.62 -10.43
CA LEU A 374 -9.48 -13.35 -9.99
C LEU A 374 -9.60 -13.20 -8.47
N LYS A 375 -8.47 -13.09 -7.76
CA LYS A 375 -8.46 -12.37 -6.48
C LYS A 375 -8.59 -10.88 -6.81
N VAL A 376 -9.65 -10.23 -6.33
CA VAL A 376 -9.88 -8.81 -6.63
C VAL A 376 -8.81 -7.98 -5.92
N ALA A 377 -8.17 -7.08 -6.65
CA ALA A 377 -7.06 -6.29 -6.14
C ALA A 377 -7.51 -5.29 -5.06
N HIS A 378 -6.63 -5.04 -4.08
CA HIS A 378 -6.76 -3.97 -3.08
C HIS A 378 -8.15 -3.94 -2.47
N HIS A 379 -8.61 -5.11 -2.01
CA HIS A 379 -9.86 -5.25 -1.28
C HIS A 379 -11.11 -4.75 -2.05
N GLY A 380 -11.04 -4.62 -3.37
CA GLY A 380 -12.11 -4.04 -4.20
C GLY A 380 -12.19 -2.51 -4.13
N SER A 381 -11.07 -1.84 -3.84
CA SER A 381 -10.93 -0.38 -3.90
C SER A 381 -11.27 0.18 -5.28
N GLN A 382 -11.83 1.39 -5.30
CA GLN A 382 -12.15 2.14 -6.52
C GLN A 382 -10.95 2.32 -7.47
N ASN A 383 -9.72 2.23 -6.94
CA ASN A 383 -8.50 2.53 -7.66
C ASN A 383 -7.66 1.30 -8.06
N ALA A 384 -8.20 0.09 -7.93
CA ALA A 384 -7.44 -1.15 -8.10
C ALA A 384 -8.00 -2.14 -9.12
N THR A 385 -9.16 -1.90 -9.73
CA THR A 385 -9.63 -2.74 -10.84
C THR A 385 -10.24 -1.86 -11.92
N PRO A 386 -9.42 -1.29 -12.83
CA PRO A 386 -9.93 -0.42 -13.87
C PRO A 386 -10.82 -1.19 -14.83
N GLN A 387 -11.81 -0.50 -15.40
CA GLN A 387 -12.73 -1.11 -16.35
C GLN A 387 -12.02 -1.47 -17.66
N LYS A 388 -11.61 -0.48 -18.46
CA LYS A 388 -11.07 -0.67 -19.83
C LYS A 388 -9.72 -1.40 -19.87
N GLN A 389 -8.79 -1.00 -19.00
CA GLN A 389 -7.44 -1.58 -18.92
C GLN A 389 -7.35 -2.72 -17.88
N GLY A 390 -8.49 -3.17 -17.34
CA GLY A 390 -8.55 -4.25 -16.35
C GLY A 390 -9.64 -5.26 -16.73
N LEU A 391 -10.82 -5.11 -16.14
CA LEU A 391 -11.90 -6.10 -16.24
C LEU A 391 -12.40 -6.35 -17.66
N GLU A 392 -12.35 -5.37 -18.56
CA GLU A 392 -12.72 -5.54 -19.97
C GLU A 392 -11.74 -6.42 -20.75
N LEU A 393 -10.46 -6.43 -20.36
CA LEU A 393 -9.43 -7.28 -20.97
C LEU A 393 -9.56 -8.74 -20.55
N ILE A 394 -10.27 -9.03 -19.46
CA ILE A 394 -10.60 -10.40 -19.06
C ILE A 394 -11.81 -10.86 -19.87
N THR A 395 -11.66 -11.79 -20.80
CA THR A 395 -12.74 -12.15 -21.74
C THR A 395 -13.38 -13.50 -21.50
N SER A 396 -12.79 -14.33 -20.65
CA SER A 396 -13.33 -15.66 -20.36
C SER A 396 -14.72 -15.61 -19.71
N THR A 397 -15.66 -16.38 -20.24
CA THR A 397 -16.99 -16.57 -19.65
C THR A 397 -16.95 -17.43 -18.39
N ASP A 398 -15.86 -18.16 -18.15
CA ASP A 398 -15.68 -18.99 -16.96
C ASP A 398 -15.25 -18.17 -15.74
N LEU A 399 -15.05 -16.85 -15.87
CA LEU A 399 -14.53 -16.01 -14.79
C LEU A 399 -15.35 -16.15 -13.50
N SER A 400 -14.63 -16.36 -12.40
CA SER A 400 -15.10 -16.21 -11.02
C SER A 400 -14.16 -15.28 -10.25
N ALA A 401 -14.65 -14.65 -9.18
CA ALA A 401 -13.86 -13.69 -8.43
C ALA A 401 -14.04 -13.83 -6.91
N PHE A 402 -12.98 -13.51 -6.16
CA PHE A 402 -13.00 -13.41 -4.70
C PHE A 402 -12.61 -12.00 -4.23
N ILE A 403 -13.39 -11.41 -3.32
CA ILE A 403 -13.13 -10.09 -2.72
C ILE A 403 -12.73 -10.27 -1.25
N PRO A 404 -11.46 -10.00 -0.87
CA PRO A 404 -10.92 -10.20 0.47
C PRO A 404 -11.23 -9.02 1.42
N THR A 405 -12.51 -8.70 1.61
CA THR A 405 -12.90 -7.51 2.39
C THR A 405 -14.21 -7.72 3.11
N ASN A 406 -14.26 -7.23 4.35
CA ASN A 406 -15.50 -6.98 5.07
C ASN A 406 -15.91 -5.51 4.94
N LYS A 407 -17.09 -5.26 4.35
CA LYS A 407 -17.58 -3.91 4.08
C LYS A 407 -17.78 -3.07 5.35
N ILE A 408 -18.22 -3.70 6.43
CA ILE A 408 -18.46 -3.01 7.72
C ILE A 408 -17.12 -2.65 8.36
N ASP A 409 -16.15 -3.57 8.38
CA ASP A 409 -14.83 -3.30 8.92
C ASP A 409 -14.13 -2.18 8.13
N ALA A 410 -14.22 -2.20 6.79
CA ALA A 410 -13.67 -1.16 5.93
C ALA A 410 -14.31 0.22 6.19
N GLN A 411 -15.63 0.27 6.43
CA GLN A 411 -16.32 1.49 6.82
C GLN A 411 -15.85 2.02 8.17
N ASN A 412 -15.59 1.14 9.14
CA ASN A 412 -15.12 1.51 10.48
C ASN A 412 -13.73 2.14 10.47
N VAL A 413 -12.92 1.88 9.44
CA VAL A 413 -11.60 2.51 9.23
C VAL A 413 -11.62 3.62 8.18
N HIS A 414 -12.80 4.08 7.79
CA HIS A 414 -12.98 5.15 6.81
C HIS A 414 -12.39 4.87 5.42
N TRP A 415 -12.26 3.60 5.01
CA TRP A 415 -11.84 3.20 3.66
C TRP A 415 -12.95 3.40 2.59
N GLY A 416 -13.93 4.25 2.90
CA GLY A 416 -15.02 4.61 2.00
C GLY A 416 -15.94 3.44 1.65
N ALA A 417 -16.39 3.42 0.39
CA ALA A 417 -17.20 2.34 -0.15
C ALA A 417 -16.27 1.23 -0.66
N MET A 418 -15.79 0.38 0.24
CA MET A 418 -14.97 -0.79 -0.10
C MET A 418 -15.66 -2.09 0.36
N PRO A 419 -15.90 -3.07 -0.53
CA PRO A 419 -15.67 -3.00 -1.98
C PRO A 419 -16.54 -1.93 -2.65
N TYR A 420 -15.99 -1.31 -3.70
CA TYR A 420 -16.64 -0.23 -4.44
C TYR A 420 -17.82 -0.77 -5.26
N ASP A 421 -19.01 -0.23 -5.03
CA ASP A 421 -20.26 -0.77 -5.58
C ASP A 421 -20.25 -0.88 -7.13
N PRO A 422 -19.68 0.07 -7.90
CA PRO A 422 -19.49 -0.09 -9.35
C PRO A 422 -18.59 -1.27 -9.75
N ILE A 423 -17.49 -1.51 -9.02
CA ILE A 423 -16.62 -2.68 -9.27
C ILE A 423 -17.38 -3.97 -8.97
N LEU A 424 -18.08 -4.01 -7.84
CA LEU A 424 -18.89 -5.17 -7.46
C LEU A 424 -19.96 -5.47 -8.52
N THR A 425 -20.65 -4.44 -9.01
CA THR A 425 -21.67 -4.58 -10.07
C THR A 425 -21.05 -5.11 -11.36
N ALA A 426 -19.93 -4.54 -11.80
CA ALA A 426 -19.24 -4.96 -13.02
C ALA A 426 -18.74 -6.42 -12.90
N LEU A 427 -18.19 -6.81 -11.75
CA LEU A 427 -17.78 -8.19 -11.48
C LEU A 427 -18.98 -9.14 -11.47
N MET A 428 -20.09 -8.78 -10.82
CA MET A 428 -21.30 -9.61 -10.82
C MET A 428 -21.81 -9.86 -12.24
N THR A 429 -21.82 -8.84 -13.11
CA THR A 429 -22.19 -9.01 -14.52
C THR A 429 -21.18 -9.90 -15.26
N LYS A 430 -19.88 -9.59 -15.15
CA LYS A 430 -18.80 -10.28 -15.87
C LYS A 430 -18.69 -11.76 -15.51
N THR A 431 -18.93 -12.09 -14.24
CA THR A 431 -18.86 -13.44 -13.68
C THR A 431 -20.21 -14.16 -13.67
N SER A 432 -21.26 -13.59 -14.27
CA SER A 432 -22.64 -14.12 -14.18
C SER A 432 -23.06 -14.48 -12.73
N GLY A 433 -22.64 -13.67 -11.76
CA GLY A 433 -22.90 -13.85 -10.32
C GLY A 433 -21.90 -14.72 -9.56
N ARG A 434 -20.83 -15.24 -10.16
CA ARG A 434 -19.77 -16.04 -9.49
C ARG A 434 -18.76 -15.16 -8.74
N VAL A 435 -19.26 -14.29 -7.87
CA VAL A 435 -18.45 -13.48 -6.94
C VAL A 435 -18.66 -14.00 -5.53
N ILE A 436 -17.57 -14.29 -4.83
CA ILE A 436 -17.57 -14.62 -3.40
C ILE A 436 -16.92 -13.44 -2.65
N ARG A 437 -17.55 -12.99 -1.57
CA ARG A 437 -16.95 -11.99 -0.67
C ARG A 437 -16.56 -12.63 0.65
N ALA A 438 -15.46 -12.15 1.24
CA ALA A 438 -15.00 -12.62 2.55
C ALA A 438 -16.05 -12.39 3.68
N ASP A 439 -16.99 -11.45 3.48
CA ASP A 439 -18.07 -11.13 4.40
C ASP A 439 -19.46 -11.65 3.99
N ASP A 440 -19.54 -12.54 3.01
CA ASP A 440 -20.82 -13.14 2.64
C ASP A 440 -21.48 -13.86 3.82
N HIS A 441 -22.77 -13.60 4.03
CA HIS A 441 -23.50 -14.10 5.21
C HIS A 441 -23.55 -15.63 5.31
N TRP A 442 -23.50 -16.33 4.17
CA TRP A 442 -23.52 -17.79 4.13
C TRP A 442 -22.26 -18.42 4.74
N LEU A 443 -21.14 -17.69 4.77
CA LEU A 443 -19.89 -18.16 5.40
C LEU A 443 -20.00 -18.30 6.92
N ALA A 444 -20.98 -17.63 7.54
CA ALA A 444 -21.25 -17.75 8.97
C ALA A 444 -22.06 -19.00 9.36
N THR A 445 -22.44 -19.82 8.39
CA THR A 445 -23.26 -21.02 8.61
C THR A 445 -22.48 -22.26 8.20
N ALA A 446 -22.45 -23.27 9.07
CA ALA A 446 -21.86 -24.55 8.73
C ALA A 446 -22.53 -25.13 7.48
N ASN A 447 -21.74 -25.48 6.46
CA ASN A 447 -22.21 -25.90 5.14
C ASN A 447 -23.08 -24.85 4.40
N GLY A 448 -22.94 -23.57 4.73
CA GLY A 448 -23.53 -22.49 3.94
C GLY A 448 -23.02 -22.55 2.49
N LYS A 449 -23.83 -22.07 1.56
CA LYS A 449 -23.53 -22.12 0.13
C LYS A 449 -23.67 -20.73 -0.51
N PRO A 450 -22.87 -20.42 -1.54
CA PRO A 450 -23.07 -19.22 -2.33
C PRO A 450 -24.39 -19.29 -3.12
N ALA A 451 -24.80 -18.15 -3.66
CA ALA A 451 -26.05 -18.05 -4.43
C ALA A 451 -25.97 -18.73 -5.81
N PHE A 452 -24.78 -18.92 -6.36
CA PHE A 452 -24.57 -19.61 -7.63
C PHE A 452 -24.47 -21.13 -7.45
N ALA A 453 -24.80 -21.90 -8.49
CA ALA A 453 -24.65 -23.35 -8.49
C ALA A 453 -23.16 -23.77 -8.54
N SER A 454 -22.80 -24.89 -7.92
CA SER A 454 -21.46 -25.49 -8.06
C SER A 454 -21.61 -26.91 -8.62
N PRO A 455 -20.96 -27.26 -9.75
CA PRO A 455 -19.98 -26.46 -10.49
C PRO A 455 -20.60 -25.29 -11.31
N SER A 456 -19.83 -24.21 -11.51
CA SER A 456 -20.16 -23.09 -12.40
C SER A 456 -18.92 -22.29 -12.80
N GLY A 457 -18.76 -22.01 -14.10
CA GLY A 457 -17.59 -21.32 -14.63
C GLY A 457 -16.29 -22.05 -14.25
N SER A 458 -15.36 -21.33 -13.65
CA SER A 458 -14.10 -21.88 -13.16
C SER A 458 -14.22 -22.67 -11.85
N ILE A 459 -15.34 -22.60 -11.15
CA ILE A 459 -15.51 -23.22 -9.83
C ILE A 459 -16.12 -24.61 -10.00
N LEU A 460 -15.41 -25.63 -9.54
CA LEU A 460 -15.88 -27.02 -9.52
C LEU A 460 -16.63 -27.32 -8.22
N ALA A 461 -16.06 -26.93 -7.08
CA ALA A 461 -16.63 -27.14 -5.75
C ALA A 461 -16.35 -25.94 -4.85
N VAL A 462 -17.23 -25.74 -3.86
CA VAL A 462 -17.07 -24.71 -2.81
C VAL A 462 -17.25 -25.37 -1.45
N ARG A 463 -16.32 -25.09 -0.54
CA ARG A 463 -16.36 -25.46 0.88
C ARG A 463 -16.11 -24.22 1.73
N SER A 464 -16.58 -24.21 2.97
CA SER A 464 -16.32 -23.12 3.91
C SER A 464 -16.31 -23.63 5.34
N ALA A 465 -15.66 -22.88 6.21
CA ALA A 465 -15.77 -23.04 7.65
C ALA A 465 -16.20 -21.72 8.29
N PRO A 466 -17.21 -21.72 9.18
CA PRO A 466 -17.49 -20.55 10.00
C PRO A 466 -16.36 -20.33 11.00
N ARG A 467 -16.08 -19.06 11.34
CA ARG A 467 -15.18 -18.76 12.46
C ARG A 467 -15.85 -19.03 13.78
N ASP A 468 -15.04 -19.19 14.84
CA ASP A 468 -15.54 -19.32 16.20
C ASP A 468 -16.50 -18.15 16.51
N PRO A 469 -17.76 -18.41 16.95
CA PRO A 469 -18.71 -17.36 17.30
C PRO A 469 -18.19 -16.35 18.32
N ALA A 470 -17.24 -16.73 19.18
CA ALA A 470 -16.55 -15.82 20.11
C ALA A 470 -15.68 -14.76 19.40
N ARG A 471 -15.45 -14.91 18.10
CA ARG A 471 -14.77 -13.93 17.21
C ARG A 471 -15.77 -13.10 16.38
N GLY A 472 -17.07 -13.27 16.62
CA GLY A 472 -18.14 -12.64 15.86
C GLY A 472 -18.59 -13.48 14.67
N ARG A 473 -19.80 -13.19 14.17
CA ARG A 473 -20.42 -13.92 13.06
C ARG A 473 -19.59 -13.74 11.77
N GLY A 474 -19.28 -14.82 11.05
CA GLY A 474 -18.55 -14.77 9.78
C GLY A 474 -17.88 -16.10 9.41
N GLY A 475 -17.18 -16.12 8.27
CA GLY A 475 -16.31 -17.24 7.89
C GLY A 475 -14.94 -17.18 8.56
N LEU A 476 -14.30 -18.33 8.73
CA LEU A 476 -12.85 -18.43 8.92
C LEU A 476 -12.16 -18.47 7.56
N TRP A 477 -12.70 -19.29 6.65
CA TRP A 477 -12.23 -19.41 5.28
C TRP A 477 -13.33 -19.90 4.33
N VAL A 478 -13.11 -19.64 3.04
CA VAL A 478 -13.79 -20.26 1.92
C VAL A 478 -12.76 -20.93 1.02
N GLU A 479 -13.07 -22.13 0.55
CA GLU A 479 -12.20 -22.92 -0.32
C GLU A 479 -12.93 -23.26 -1.61
N VAL A 480 -12.26 -23.04 -2.73
CA VAL A 480 -12.76 -23.32 -4.07
C VAL A 480 -11.85 -24.30 -4.79
N ASP A 481 -12.43 -25.37 -5.32
CA ASP A 481 -11.76 -26.20 -6.32
C ASP A 481 -11.98 -25.56 -7.67
N LEU A 482 -10.89 -25.33 -8.39
CA LEU A 482 -10.89 -24.69 -9.67
C LEU A 482 -10.44 -25.67 -10.76
N VAL A 483 -11.12 -25.52 -11.90
CA VAL A 483 -10.90 -26.15 -13.22
C VAL A 483 -9.45 -26.25 -13.66
#